data_AF-A0A7X9D9N1-F1
#
_entry.id   AF-A0A7X9D9N1-F1
#
_cell.length_a   1.000
_cell.length_b   1.000
_cell.length_c   1.000
_cell.angle_alpha   90.00
_cell.angle_beta   90.00
_cell.angle_gamma   90.00
#
_symmetry.space_group_name_H-M   'P 1'
#
loop_
_entity.id
_entity.type
_entity.pdbx_description
1 polymer ?
#
loop_
_entity_poly.entity_id
_entity_poly.type
_entity_poly.pdbx_seq_one_letter_code
_entity_poly.pdbx_strand_id
1 'polypeptide(L)'
;MKKSILVWIILFACVIPISSHPKYYIWMTESEMQRNPESWMVDFSKELKWNYCHGLELGAILDVWNKTGNRRYFDYAESYADSVVNEDGTIKTYRLEEYNIDRLNSGKMLFPIYEETKDEKYRLAMALL
;
A
#
# COMPACT_ATOMS: atom_id res chain seq x y z
N MET A 1 52.53 13.24 -25.15
CA MET A 1 52.11 12.80 -23.80
C MET A 1 50.85 13.49 -23.27
N LYS A 2 50.65 14.81 -23.42
CA LYS A 2 49.46 15.50 -22.88
C LYS A 2 48.14 15.24 -23.64
N LYS A 3 48.18 14.90 -24.93
CA LYS A 3 46.96 14.62 -25.75
C LYS A 3 46.32 13.26 -25.45
N SER A 4 47.10 12.25 -25.04
CA SER A 4 46.56 10.91 -24.73
C SER A 4 45.81 10.86 -23.40
N ILE A 5 46.16 11.72 -22.43
CA ILE A 5 45.50 11.78 -21.12
C ILE A 5 44.07 12.36 -21.25
N LEU A 6 43.87 13.31 -22.17
CA LEU A 6 42.56 13.93 -22.41
C LEU A 6 41.53 12.95 -23.01
N VAL A 7 41.99 11.99 -23.81
CA VAL A 7 41.13 10.97 -24.43
C VAL A 7 40.56 10.00 -23.39
N TRP A 8 41.34 9.65 -22.35
CA TRP A 8 40.88 8.78 -21.26
C TRP A 8 39.88 9.47 -20.33
N ILE A 9 39.97 10.79 -20.13
CA ILE A 9 39.03 11.57 -19.31
C ILE A 9 37.65 11.66 -19.99
N ILE A 10 37.62 11.79 -21.33
CA ILE A 10 36.37 11.84 -22.10
C ILE A 10 35.68 10.48 -22.14
N LEU A 11 36.42 9.38 -22.15
CA LEU A 11 35.87 8.01 -22.11
C LEU A 11 35.24 7.66 -20.75
N PHE A 12 35.68 8.26 -19.64
CA PHE A 12 35.09 8.03 -18.31
C PHE A 12 33.88 8.93 -18.02
N ALA A 13 33.71 10.04 -18.74
CA ALA A 13 32.65 11.01 -18.51
C ALA A 13 31.28 10.62 -19.10
N CYS A 14 31.19 9.50 -19.82
CA CYS A 14 29.99 9.13 -20.60
C CYS A 14 29.33 7.81 -20.17
N VAL A 15 29.48 7.41 -18.90
CA VAL A 15 28.57 6.42 -18.30
C VAL A 15 27.53 7.19 -17.51
N ILE A 16 26.56 7.79 -18.21
CA ILE A 16 25.32 8.20 -17.56
C ILE A 16 24.63 6.88 -17.17
N PRO A 17 24.46 6.55 -15.88
CA PRO A 17 23.62 5.42 -15.53
C PRO A 17 22.23 5.74 -16.07
N ILE A 18 21.77 4.97 -17.05
CA ILE A 18 20.37 4.99 -17.45
C ILE A 18 19.61 4.66 -16.18
N SER A 19 18.90 5.67 -15.64
CA SER A 19 17.98 5.49 -14.53
C SER A 19 16.99 4.40 -14.95
N SER A 20 17.14 3.20 -14.38
CA SER A 20 16.21 2.11 -14.63
C SER A 20 14.84 2.61 -14.19
N HIS A 21 13.86 2.58 -15.08
CA HIS A 21 12.50 2.95 -14.69
C HIS A 21 12.09 2.12 -13.48
N PRO A 22 11.52 2.75 -12.42
CA PRO A 22 11.02 2.00 -11.30
C PRO A 22 10.01 0.97 -11.81
N LYS A 23 10.06 -0.24 -11.23
CA LYS A 23 9.10 -1.30 -11.59
C LYS A 23 7.68 -0.72 -11.46
N TYR A 24 6.81 -0.96 -12.44
CA TYR A 24 5.50 -0.28 -12.51
C TYR A 24 4.67 -0.40 -11.23
N TYR A 25 4.73 -1.53 -10.51
CA TYR A 25 4.02 -1.68 -9.24
C TYR A 25 4.56 -0.74 -8.15
N ILE A 26 5.87 -0.49 -8.10
CA ILE A 26 6.47 0.51 -7.20
C ILE A 26 6.00 1.89 -7.63
N TRP A 27 6.12 2.22 -8.91
CA TRP A 27 5.78 3.55 -9.40
C TRP A 27 4.29 3.89 -9.19
N MET A 28 3.40 2.90 -9.40
CA MET A 28 1.98 3.05 -9.13
C MET A 28 1.71 3.28 -7.64
N THR A 29 2.27 2.45 -6.76
CA THR A 29 2.13 2.61 -5.31
C THR A 29 2.65 3.97 -4.84
N GLU A 30 3.82 4.42 -5.30
CA GLU A 30 4.34 5.75 -4.98
C GLU A 30 3.39 6.85 -5.42
N SER A 31 2.85 6.72 -6.63
CA SER A 31 1.97 7.72 -7.21
C SER A 31 0.65 7.83 -6.43
N GLU A 32 0.10 6.70 -5.99
CA GLU A 32 -1.12 6.68 -5.17
C GLU A 32 -0.86 7.25 -3.77
N MET A 33 0.18 6.79 -3.07
CA MET A 33 0.53 7.32 -1.75
C MET A 33 0.89 8.81 -1.77
N GLN A 34 1.40 9.31 -2.90
CA GLN A 34 1.65 10.75 -3.07
C GLN A 34 0.35 11.54 -3.27
N ARG A 35 -0.62 11.00 -4.02
CA ARG A 35 -1.94 11.65 -4.24
C ARG A 35 -2.82 11.58 -3.00
N ASN A 36 -2.73 10.48 -2.27
CA ASN A 36 -3.52 10.13 -1.10
C ASN A 36 -2.56 9.99 0.09
N PRO A 37 -2.15 11.09 0.75
CA PRO A 37 -1.17 11.01 1.83
C PRO A 37 -1.68 10.21 3.04
N GLU A 38 -3.00 10.17 3.24
CA GLU A 38 -3.65 9.30 4.20
C GLU A 38 -4.37 8.17 3.46
N SER A 39 -4.17 6.93 3.91
CA SER A 39 -4.65 5.72 3.23
C SER A 39 -6.16 5.61 3.11
N TRP A 40 -6.93 6.31 3.94
CA TRP A 40 -8.39 6.39 3.78
C TRP A 40 -8.84 7.26 2.61
N MET A 41 -7.97 8.12 2.06
CA MET A 41 -8.28 9.03 0.94
C MET A 41 -8.30 8.33 -0.42
N VAL A 42 -7.78 7.10 -0.51
CA VAL A 42 -7.81 6.30 -1.75
C VAL A 42 -9.24 6.20 -2.31
N ASP A 43 -9.36 5.99 -3.61
CA ASP A 43 -10.64 6.08 -4.33
C ASP A 43 -11.36 7.45 -4.15
N PHE A 44 -10.57 8.54 -4.11
CA PHE A 44 -11.06 9.92 -3.97
C PHE A 44 -12.00 10.12 -2.77
N SER A 45 -11.81 9.35 -1.70
CA SER A 45 -12.70 9.37 -0.56
C SER A 45 -12.55 10.69 0.21
N LYS A 46 -13.69 11.33 0.49
CA LYS A 46 -13.75 12.59 1.27
C LYS A 46 -13.88 12.35 2.78
N GLU A 47 -14.24 11.13 3.15
CA GLU A 47 -14.46 10.71 4.52
C GLU A 47 -14.10 9.23 4.69
N LEU A 48 -13.97 8.83 5.95
CA LEU A 48 -13.66 7.45 6.30
C LEU A 48 -14.86 6.53 6.01
N LYS A 49 -14.66 5.49 5.21
CA LYS A 49 -15.71 4.50 4.85
C LYS A 49 -15.10 3.12 4.62
N TRP A 50 -15.85 2.07 4.94
CA TRP A 50 -15.51 0.69 4.62
C TRP A 50 -16.05 0.34 3.23
N ASN A 51 -15.17 0.36 2.22
CA ASN A 51 -15.53 0.14 0.82
C ASN A 51 -14.55 -0.84 0.15
N TYR A 52 -15.02 -1.59 -0.83
CA TYR A 52 -14.26 -2.58 -1.58
C TYR A 52 -13.05 -1.99 -2.32
N CYS A 53 -13.15 -0.74 -2.79
CA CYS A 53 -12.04 -0.06 -3.47
C CYS A 53 -10.82 0.09 -2.55
N HIS A 54 -11.04 0.53 -1.30
CA HIS A 54 -9.99 0.61 -0.27
C HIS A 54 -9.33 -0.75 -0.05
N GLY A 55 -10.14 -1.79 0.15
CA GLY A 55 -9.64 -3.15 0.36
C GLY A 55 -8.81 -3.69 -0.79
N LEU A 56 -9.24 -3.42 -2.02
CA LEU A 56 -8.55 -3.83 -3.24
C LEU A 56 -7.22 -3.09 -3.41
N GLU A 57 -7.25 -1.75 -3.34
CA GLU A 57 -6.08 -0.91 -3.59
C GLU A 57 -5.02 -1.10 -2.50
N LEU A 58 -5.42 -1.08 -1.23
CA LEU A 58 -4.50 -1.27 -0.11
C LEU A 58 -3.99 -2.72 -0.03
N GLY A 59 -4.80 -3.70 -0.44
CA GLY A 59 -4.35 -5.07 -0.66
C GLY A 59 -3.23 -5.16 -1.71
N ALA A 60 -3.35 -4.43 -2.82
CA ALA A 60 -2.28 -4.36 -3.83
C ALA A 60 -1.02 -3.66 -3.30
N ILE A 61 -1.16 -2.65 -2.43
CA ILE A 61 -0.01 -2.01 -1.77
C ILE A 61 0.68 -2.99 -0.80
N LEU A 62 -0.07 -3.84 -0.09
CA LEU A 62 0.48 -4.93 0.72
C LEU A 62 1.23 -5.97 -0.13
N ASP A 63 0.77 -6.27 -1.34
CA ASP A 63 1.52 -7.13 -2.27
C ASP A 63 2.87 -6.48 -2.67
N VAL A 64 2.90 -5.15 -2.82
CA VAL A 64 4.15 -4.41 -3.05
C VAL A 64 5.07 -4.44 -1.84
N TRP A 65 4.53 -4.31 -0.62
CA TRP A 65 5.27 -4.54 0.61
C TRP A 65 5.91 -5.94 0.63
N ASN A 66 5.11 -6.99 0.46
CA ASN A 66 5.58 -8.38 0.48
C ASN A 66 6.69 -8.62 -0.56
N LYS A 67 6.57 -8.02 -1.75
CA LYS A 67 7.56 -8.16 -2.82
C LYS A 67 8.85 -7.37 -2.61
N THR A 68 8.81 -6.28 -1.84
CA THR A 68 9.94 -5.34 -1.69
C THR A 68 10.58 -5.35 -0.32
N GLY A 69 9.87 -5.81 0.71
CA GLY A 69 10.24 -5.67 2.11
C GLY A 69 10.18 -4.23 2.63
N ASN A 70 9.72 -3.25 1.84
CA ASN A 70 9.72 -1.85 2.26
C ASN A 70 8.51 -1.57 3.17
N ARG A 71 8.81 -1.42 4.47
CA ARG A 71 7.81 -1.31 5.54
C ARG A 71 6.82 -0.15 5.35
N ARG A 72 7.21 0.95 4.69
CA ARG A 72 6.31 2.10 4.46
C ARG A 72 5.01 1.74 3.75
N TYR A 73 5.03 0.71 2.90
CA TYR A 73 3.84 0.23 2.18
C TYR A 73 2.90 -0.51 3.11
N PHE A 74 3.45 -1.31 4.02
CA PHE A 74 2.68 -1.94 5.07
C PHE A 74 2.05 -0.91 5.99
N ASP A 75 2.86 0.00 6.55
CA ASP A 75 2.38 1.00 7.51
C ASP A 75 1.28 1.89 6.90
N TYR A 76 1.42 2.23 5.60
CA TYR A 76 0.39 2.95 4.87
C TYR A 76 -0.92 2.15 4.78
N ALA A 77 -0.88 0.87 4.39
CA ALA A 77 -2.08 0.04 4.32
C ALA A 77 -2.69 -0.27 5.71
N GLU A 78 -1.86 -0.54 6.71
CA GLU A 78 -2.28 -0.77 8.10
C GLU A 78 -2.99 0.46 8.68
N SER A 79 -2.49 1.68 8.41
CA SER A 79 -3.11 2.91 8.93
C SER A 79 -4.59 3.05 8.55
N TYR A 80 -5.01 2.53 7.40
CA TYR A 80 -6.42 2.50 7.04
C TYR A 80 -7.16 1.46 7.89
N ALA A 81 -6.65 0.24 7.99
CA ALA A 81 -7.26 -0.82 8.80
C ALA A 81 -7.41 -0.39 10.27
N ASP A 82 -6.38 0.23 10.83
CA ASP A 82 -6.38 0.80 12.19
C ASP A 82 -7.42 1.94 12.34
N SER A 83 -7.58 2.76 11.31
CA SER A 83 -8.58 3.84 11.36
C SER A 83 -10.04 3.33 11.32
N VAL A 84 -10.31 2.18 10.69
CA VAL A 84 -11.67 1.65 10.48
C VAL A 84 -12.07 0.50 11.41
N VAL A 85 -11.11 -0.28 11.92
CA VAL A 85 -11.37 -1.40 12.83
C VAL A 85 -11.22 -0.95 14.27
N ASN A 86 -12.29 -1.04 15.06
CA ASN A 86 -12.25 -0.76 16.49
C ASN A 86 -11.63 -1.95 17.25
N GLU A 87 -11.20 -1.71 18.50
CA GLU A 87 -10.58 -2.72 19.37
C GLU A 87 -11.44 -3.98 19.60
N ASP A 88 -12.77 -3.87 19.54
CA ASP A 88 -13.70 -5.00 19.64
C ASP A 88 -13.91 -5.77 18.32
N GLY A 89 -13.19 -5.38 17.27
CA GLY A 89 -13.31 -5.93 15.91
C GLY A 89 -14.44 -5.32 15.08
N THR A 90 -15.28 -4.45 15.65
CA THR A 90 -16.33 -3.79 14.86
C THR A 90 -15.72 -2.86 13.81
N ILE A 91 -16.31 -2.85 12.61
CA ILE A 91 -15.80 -2.10 11.47
C ILE A 91 -16.66 -0.85 11.28
N LYS A 92 -16.04 0.33 11.31
CA LYS A 92 -16.72 1.61 11.08
C LYS A 92 -17.46 1.58 9.74
N THR A 93 -18.67 2.13 9.74
CA THR A 93 -19.59 2.21 8.59
C THR A 93 -20.10 0.87 8.04
N TYR A 94 -19.57 -0.29 8.45
CA TYR A 94 -20.06 -1.62 8.07
C TYR A 94 -21.35 -1.99 8.81
N ARG A 95 -22.30 -2.59 8.09
CA ARG A 95 -23.56 -3.11 8.63
C ARG A 95 -23.85 -4.46 7.96
N LEU A 96 -23.94 -5.52 8.75
CA LEU A 96 -24.16 -6.88 8.26
C LEU A 96 -25.51 -7.00 7.53
N GLU A 97 -26.52 -6.27 8.01
CA GLU A 97 -27.89 -6.28 7.50
C GLU A 97 -28.03 -5.65 6.11
N GLU A 98 -27.00 -4.95 5.62
CA GLU A 98 -26.96 -4.47 4.24
C GLU A 98 -26.73 -5.61 3.23
N TYR A 99 -26.29 -6.80 3.68
CA TYR A 99 -26.02 -7.98 2.85
C TYR A 99 -25.24 -7.66 1.55
N ASN A 100 -24.30 -6.73 1.66
CA ASN A 100 -23.55 -6.22 0.51
C ASN A 100 -22.23 -6.97 0.36
N ILE A 101 -22.14 -7.79 -0.67
CA ILE A 101 -20.96 -8.62 -0.97
C ILE A 101 -19.71 -7.79 -1.27
N ASP A 102 -19.85 -6.56 -1.76
CA ASP A 102 -18.70 -5.69 -2.03
C ASP A 102 -17.92 -5.41 -0.74
N ARG A 103 -18.63 -5.31 0.39
CA ARG A 103 -18.02 -5.03 1.70
C ARG A 103 -17.22 -6.20 2.26
N LEU A 104 -17.41 -7.42 1.75
CA LEU A 104 -16.61 -8.57 2.15
C LEU A 104 -15.21 -8.53 1.53
N ASN A 105 -15.06 -7.95 0.33
CA ASN A 105 -13.77 -7.94 -0.37
C ASN A 105 -12.67 -7.26 0.46
N SER A 106 -13.02 -6.20 1.20
CA SER A 106 -12.09 -5.48 2.06
C SER A 106 -11.59 -6.27 3.26
N GLY A 107 -12.26 -7.35 3.64
CA GLY A 107 -11.74 -8.27 4.67
C GLY A 107 -10.42 -8.94 4.26
N LYS A 108 -10.15 -9.10 2.95
CA LYS A 108 -8.96 -9.81 2.46
C LYS A 108 -7.64 -9.14 2.88
N MET A 109 -7.59 -7.81 2.93
CA MET A 109 -6.38 -7.11 3.36
C MET A 109 -6.07 -7.29 4.85
N LEU A 110 -7.05 -7.68 5.67
CA LEU A 110 -6.85 -7.89 7.10
C LEU A 110 -6.03 -9.16 7.41
N PHE A 111 -5.99 -10.14 6.51
CA PHE A 111 -5.20 -11.37 6.69
C PHE A 111 -3.69 -11.09 6.78
N PRO A 112 -3.03 -10.46 5.78
CA PRO A 112 -1.61 -10.14 5.87
C PRO A 112 -1.30 -9.11 6.96
N ILE A 113 -2.24 -8.19 7.28
CA ILE A 113 -2.06 -7.25 8.39
C ILE A 113 -2.04 -8.02 9.71
N TYR A 114 -3.02 -8.88 9.98
CA TYR A 114 -3.04 -9.71 11.18
C TYR A 114 -1.82 -10.65 11.24
N GLU A 115 -1.39 -11.19 10.11
CA GLU A 115 -0.21 -12.06 10.06
C GLU A 115 1.05 -11.32 10.54
N GLU A 116 1.23 -10.07 10.16
CA GLU A 116 2.38 -9.24 10.53
C GLU A 116 2.29 -8.68 11.95
N THR A 117 1.11 -8.21 12.38
CA THR A 117 0.95 -7.46 13.64
C THR A 117 0.59 -8.34 14.83
N LYS A 118 -0.13 -9.44 14.56
CA LYS A 118 -0.83 -10.26 15.56
C LYS A 118 -1.81 -9.45 16.43
N ASP A 119 -2.26 -8.27 15.98
CA ASP A 119 -3.27 -7.49 16.69
C ASP A 119 -4.65 -8.15 16.53
N GLU A 120 -5.23 -8.53 17.67
CA GLU A 120 -6.44 -9.33 17.77
C GLU A 120 -7.66 -8.65 17.15
N LYS A 121 -7.71 -7.31 17.12
CA LYS A 121 -8.84 -6.58 16.53
C LYS A 121 -9.06 -6.92 15.06
N TYR A 122 -7.99 -7.18 14.31
CA TYR A 122 -8.09 -7.60 12.91
C TYR A 122 -8.66 -9.01 12.77
N ARG A 123 -8.29 -9.92 13.68
CA ARG A 123 -8.87 -11.28 13.71
C ARG A 123 -10.36 -11.25 14.04
N LEU A 124 -10.76 -10.41 14.99
CA LEU A 124 -12.17 -10.19 15.34
C LEU A 124 -12.95 -9.60 14.17
N ALA A 125 -12.40 -8.58 13.49
CA ALA A 125 -13.01 -8.00 12.30
C ALA A 125 -13.18 -9.03 11.17
N MET A 126 -12.18 -9.88 10.91
CA MET A 126 -12.30 -10.97 9.94
C MET A 126 -13.41 -11.98 10.30
N ALA A 127 -13.68 -12.20 11.59
CA ALA A 127 -14.74 -13.12 12.02
C ALA A 127 -16.16 -12.54 11.86
N LEU A 128 -16.30 -11.23 11.62
CA LEU A 128 -17.59 -10.57 11.36
C LEU A 128 -18.01 -10.60 9.89
N LEU A 129 -17.04 -10.82 8.98
CA LEU A 129 -17.21 -10.76 7.51
C LEU A 129 -17.48 -12.16 6.95
#